data_AF-A0A3B9DBS1-F1
#
_entry.id   AF-A0A3B9DBS1-F1
#
_cell.length_a   1.000
_cell.length_b   1.000
_cell.length_c   1.000
_cell.angle_alpha   90.00
_cell.angle_beta   90.00
_cell.angle_gamma   90.00
#
_symmetry.space_group_name_H-M   'P 1'
#
loop_
_entity.id
_entity.type
_entity.pdbx_description
1 polymer ?
#
loop_
_entity_poly.entity_id
_entity_poly.type
_entity_poly.pdbx_seq_one_letter_code
_entity_poly.pdbx_strand_id
1 'polypeptide(L)'
;MKLGTHQHELNIACQAADMLVWFKPKDAKIDFDMLIRDSKVPGHAFSQVGQIIAFLKDNCQPGDHIVIMSNGSFGDIHTKLQQALQNGP
;
A
#
# COMPACT_ATOMS: atom_id res chain seq x y z
N MET A 1 -10.42 8.83 -9.74
CA MET A 1 -11.06 7.53 -10.08
C MET A 1 -12.53 7.61 -9.67
N LYS A 2 -13.48 7.34 -10.58
CA LYS A 2 -14.90 7.17 -10.20
C LYS A 2 -15.00 5.82 -9.46
N LEU A 3 -15.38 5.89 -8.17
CA LEU A 3 -15.21 4.82 -7.18
C LEU A 3 -16.21 3.68 -7.37
N GLY A 4 -15.72 2.43 -7.35
CA GLY A 4 -16.49 1.20 -7.22
C GLY A 4 -16.36 0.23 -8.39
N THR A 5 -16.36 0.75 -9.62
CA THR A 5 -16.45 -0.07 -10.84
C THR A 5 -15.12 -0.69 -11.27
N HIS A 6 -13.98 -0.14 -10.83
CA HIS A 6 -12.65 -0.54 -11.30
C HIS A 6 -11.80 -1.28 -10.26
N GLN A 7 -12.42 -1.90 -9.25
CA GLN A 7 -11.68 -2.62 -8.20
C GLN A 7 -10.94 -3.83 -8.79
N HIS A 8 -11.55 -4.50 -9.76
CA HIS A 8 -10.92 -5.61 -10.46
C HIS A 8 -9.70 -5.14 -11.26
N GLU A 9 -9.84 -4.05 -12.03
CA GLU A 9 -8.75 -3.46 -12.82
C GLU A 9 -7.64 -2.90 -11.92
N LEU A 10 -7.98 -2.35 -10.76
CA LEU A 10 -7.00 -1.92 -9.76
C LEU A 10 -6.17 -3.10 -9.27
N ASN A 11 -6.80 -4.24 -8.98
CA ASN A 11 -6.08 -5.45 -8.59
C ASN A 11 -5.19 -5.94 -9.73
N ILE A 12 -5.71 -6.00 -10.97
CA ILE A 12 -4.94 -6.39 -12.17
C ILE A 12 -3.70 -5.52 -12.36
N ALA A 13 -3.85 -4.20 -12.26
CA ALA A 13 -2.75 -3.25 -12.44
C ALA A 13 -1.61 -3.47 -11.44
N CYS A 14 -1.89 -4.07 -10.30
CA CYS A 14 -0.92 -4.32 -9.24
C CYS A 14 -0.37 -5.76 -9.21
N GLN A 15 -0.85 -6.68 -10.06
CA GLN A 15 -0.45 -8.11 -10.03
C GLN A 15 1.03 -8.37 -10.33
N ALA A 16 1.76 -7.40 -10.87
CA ALA A 16 3.20 -7.54 -11.15
C ALA A 16 4.07 -7.34 -9.89
N ALA A 17 3.52 -6.87 -8.77
CA ALA A 17 4.24 -6.71 -7.52
C ALA A 17 4.25 -8.01 -6.72
N ASP A 18 5.29 -8.23 -5.91
CA ASP A 18 5.37 -9.39 -5.02
C ASP A 18 4.45 -9.28 -3.79
N MET A 19 4.07 -8.05 -3.42
CA MET A 19 3.18 -7.74 -2.29
C MET A 19 2.46 -6.41 -2.50
N LEU A 20 1.22 -6.32 -2.02
CA LEU A 20 0.41 -5.09 -2.04
C LEU A 20 0.18 -4.55 -0.62
N VAL A 21 0.40 -3.26 -0.45
CA VAL A 21 0.11 -2.54 0.80
C VAL A 21 -0.82 -1.37 0.50
N TRP A 22 -2.06 -1.49 0.96
CA TRP A 22 -3.13 -0.55 0.72
C TRP A 22 -3.33 0.39 1.91
N PHE A 23 -3.58 1.67 1.59
CA PHE A 23 -4.13 2.62 2.55
C PHE A 23 -5.65 2.70 2.43
N LYS A 24 -6.34 2.34 3.51
CA LYS A 24 -7.81 2.34 3.65
C LYS A 24 -8.25 3.54 4.49
N PRO A 25 -8.55 4.71 3.88
CA PRO A 25 -9.14 5.82 4.61
C PRO A 25 -10.55 5.44 5.09
N LYS A 26 -11.00 6.07 6.19
CA LYS A 26 -12.30 5.76 6.83
C LYS A 26 -13.49 5.86 5.87
N ASP A 27 -13.44 6.85 4.97
CA ASP A 27 -14.54 7.15 4.04
C ASP A 27 -14.33 6.51 2.65
N ALA A 28 -13.44 5.52 2.56
CA ALA A 28 -13.22 4.83 1.30
C ALA A 28 -14.46 4.05 0.87
N LYS A 29 -14.90 4.27 -0.38
CA LYS A 29 -15.97 3.48 -1.01
C LYS A 29 -15.45 2.22 -1.70
N ILE A 30 -14.16 1.93 -1.56
CA ILE A 30 -13.51 0.72 -2.10
C ILE A 30 -13.63 -0.38 -1.05
N ASP A 31 -14.00 -1.58 -1.47
CA ASP A 31 -13.98 -2.77 -0.63
C ASP A 31 -12.58 -3.38 -0.64
N PHE A 32 -11.77 -2.96 0.33
CA PHE A 32 -10.41 -3.47 0.49
C PHE A 32 -10.37 -4.95 0.87
N ASP A 33 -11.42 -5.48 1.51
CA ASP A 33 -11.45 -6.88 1.91
C ASP A 33 -11.66 -7.76 0.66
N MET A 34 -12.49 -7.31 -0.28
CA MET A 34 -12.59 -7.90 -1.62
C MET A 34 -11.27 -7.77 -2.40
N LEU A 35 -10.63 -6.59 -2.42
CA LEU A 35 -9.34 -6.42 -3.10
C LEU A 35 -8.28 -7.39 -2.58
N ILE A 36 -8.17 -7.56 -1.27
CA ILE A 36 -7.19 -8.48 -0.68
C ILE A 36 -7.55 -9.92 -1.03
N ARG A 37 -8.83 -10.31 -0.91
CA ARG A 37 -9.30 -11.67 -1.22
C ARG A 37 -9.02 -12.06 -2.68
N ASP A 38 -9.25 -11.13 -3.60
CA ASP A 38 -9.13 -11.37 -5.04
C ASP A 38 -7.70 -11.13 -5.56
N SER A 39 -6.77 -10.72 -4.69
CA SER A 39 -5.38 -10.49 -5.07
C SER A 39 -4.66 -11.82 -5.30
N LYS A 40 -3.79 -11.87 -6.32
CA LYS A 40 -2.94 -13.03 -6.59
C LYS A 40 -1.67 -13.07 -5.74
N VAL A 41 -1.37 -11.97 -5.06
CA VAL A 41 -0.18 -11.79 -4.23
C VAL A 41 -0.62 -11.33 -2.84
N PRO A 42 0.21 -11.50 -1.80
CA PRO A 42 -0.13 -11.07 -0.45
C PRO A 42 -0.55 -9.59 -0.43
N GLY A 43 -1.73 -9.31 0.14
CA GLY A 43 -2.30 -7.98 0.24
C GLY A 43 -2.60 -7.60 1.68
N HIS A 44 -2.20 -6.40 2.08
CA HIS A 44 -2.44 -5.85 3.42
C HIS A 44 -3.14 -4.49 3.30
N ALA A 45 -4.10 -4.18 4.18
CA ALA A 45 -4.75 -2.88 4.22
C ALA A 45 -4.63 -2.26 5.62
N PHE A 46 -4.26 -0.99 5.66
CA PHE A 46 -4.05 -0.24 6.89
C PHE A 46 -4.81 1.08 6.88
N SER A 47 -5.26 1.55 8.04
CA SER A 47 -6.01 2.80 8.16
C SER A 47 -5.15 4.00 8.52
N GLN A 48 -3.87 3.80 8.80
CA GLN A 48 -2.93 4.87 9.16
C GLN A 48 -1.59 4.69 8.44
N VAL A 49 -1.01 5.79 7.96
CA VAL A 49 0.30 5.80 7.29
C VAL A 49 1.40 5.26 8.21
N GLY A 50 1.34 5.53 9.52
CA GLY A 50 2.31 4.98 10.48
C GLY A 50 2.31 3.45 10.54
N GLN A 51 1.15 2.80 10.34
CA GLN A 51 1.06 1.34 10.31
C GLN A 51 1.70 0.76 9.04
N ILE A 52 1.53 1.44 7.91
CA ILE A 52 2.19 1.08 6.65
C ILE A 52 3.70 1.16 6.81
N ILE A 53 4.20 2.26 7.39
CA ILE A 53 5.65 2.45 7.58
C ILE A 53 6.22 1.38 8.52
N ALA A 54 5.55 1.09 9.63
CA ALA A 54 5.97 0.03 10.55
C ALA A 54 6.02 -1.34 9.85
N PHE A 55 4.95 -1.67 9.11
CA PHE A 55 4.89 -2.91 8.34
C PHE A 55 6.02 -3.01 7.31
N LEU A 56 6.27 -1.96 6.52
CA LEU A 56 7.36 -1.96 5.54
C LEU A 56 8.73 -2.07 6.21
N LYS A 57 8.95 -1.43 7.35
CA LYS A 57 10.21 -1.53 8.10
C LYS A 57 10.50 -2.97 8.55
N ASP A 58 9.47 -3.70 8.95
CA ASP A 58 9.61 -5.05 9.47
C ASP A 58 9.67 -6.13 8.36
N ASN A 59 9.20 -5.82 7.15
CA ASN A 59 9.05 -6.81 6.08
C ASN A 59 9.94 -6.55 4.85
N CYS A 60 10.50 -5.35 4.68
CA CYS A 60 11.41 -5.06 3.57
C CYS A 60 12.87 -5.42 3.90
N GLN A 61 13.60 -5.85 2.88
CA GLN A 61 15.02 -6.18 2.95
C GLN A 61 15.85 -5.31 1.99
N PRO A 62 17.18 -5.19 2.22
CA PRO A 62 18.06 -4.56 1.25
C PRO A 62 17.94 -5.22 -0.14
N GLY A 63 17.66 -4.41 -1.16
CA GLY A 63 17.40 -4.88 -2.52
C GLY A 63 15.93 -4.82 -2.92
N ASP A 64 15.01 -4.66 -1.97
CA ASP A 64 13.59 -4.49 -2.28
C ASP A 64 13.31 -3.13 -2.94
N HIS A 65 12.35 -3.13 -3.85
CA HIS A 65 11.87 -1.93 -4.53
C HIS A 65 10.45 -1.58 -4.07
N ILE A 66 10.29 -0.42 -3.44
CA ILE A 66 8.98 0.07 -2.99
C ILE A 66 8.47 1.12 -3.98
N VAL A 67 7.34 0.82 -4.63
CA VAL A 67 6.64 1.75 -5.52
C VAL A 67 5.43 2.34 -4.80
N ILE A 68 5.48 3.64 -4.52
CA ILE A 68 4.38 4.36 -3.85
C ILE A 68 3.50 5.02 -4.92
N MET A 69 2.23 4.63 -4.97
CA MET A 69 1.23 5.20 -5.90
C MET A 69 0.18 6.00 -5.14
N SER A 70 0.11 7.31 -5.36
CA SER A 70 -0.88 8.19 -4.75
C SER A 70 -1.18 9.39 -5.67
N ASN A 71 -2.42 9.85 -5.64
CA ASN A 71 -2.84 11.09 -6.33
C ASN A 71 -2.70 12.35 -5.46
N GLY A 72 -2.14 12.23 -4.25
CA GLY A 72 -1.96 13.33 -3.30
C GLY A 72 -0.79 13.08 -2.34
N SER A 73 -0.69 13.88 -1.28
CA SER A 73 0.47 13.85 -0.35
C SER A 73 0.68 12.53 0.38
N PHE A 74 -0.37 11.70 0.48
CA PHE A 74 -0.34 10.40 1.16
C PHE A 74 0.23 10.50 2.61
N GLY A 75 -0.09 11.58 3.31
CA GLY A 75 0.39 11.82 4.68
C GLY A 75 1.92 11.91 4.79
N ASP A 76 2.58 12.41 3.75
CA ASP A 76 4.04 12.59 3.64
C ASP A 76 4.80 11.27 3.75
N ILE A 77 4.19 10.17 3.28
CA ILE A 77 4.77 8.82 3.38
C ILE A 77 6.17 8.74 2.77
N HIS A 78 6.44 9.47 1.67
CA HIS A 78 7.74 9.45 1.01
C HIS A 78 8.86 9.86 1.97
N THR A 79 8.71 11.00 2.64
CA THR A 79 9.70 11.52 3.59
C THR A 79 9.77 10.63 4.84
N LYS A 80 8.62 10.23 5.39
CA LYS A 80 8.58 9.44 6.63
C LYS A 80 9.16 8.03 6.44
N LEU A 81 8.89 7.40 5.30
CA LEU A 81 9.44 6.09 4.96
C LEU A 81 10.95 6.17 4.75
N GLN A 82 11.44 7.18 4.03
CA GLN A 82 12.88 7.40 3.87
C GLN A 82 13.58 7.53 5.23
N GLN A 83 13.03 8.34 6.14
CA GLN A 83 13.57 8.50 7.49
C GLN A 83 13.53 7.19 8.30
N ALA A 84 12.48 6.39 8.13
CA ALA A 84 12.32 5.12 8.85
C ALA A 84 13.30 4.04 8.36
N LEU A 85 13.58 4.00 7.05
CA LEU A 85 14.47 3.01 6.43
C LEU A 85 15.95 3.41 6.50
N GLN A 86 16.28 4.71 6.41
CA GLN A 86 17.66 5.20 6.57
C GLN A 86 18.19 5.05 8.00
N ASN A 87 17.29 4.99 8.99
CA ASN A 87 17.61 4.78 10.39
C ASN A 87 17.25 3.36 10.87
N GLY A 88 17.20 2.39 9.95
CA GLY A 88 17.25 0.97 10.33
C GLY A 88 18.59 0.65 11.01
N PRO A 89 18.65 -0.39 11.87
CA PRO A 89 19.90 -0.79 12.52
C PRO A 89 21.04 -1.04 11.53
#